data_AF-A0A1K1MK15-F1
#
_entry.id   AF-A0A1K1MK15-F1
#
_cell.length_a   1.000
_cell.length_b   1.000
_cell.length_c   1.000
_cell.angle_alpha   90.00
_cell.angle_beta   90.00
_cell.angle_gamma   90.00
#
_symmetry.space_group_name_H-M   'P 1'
#
loop_
_entity.id
_entity.type
_entity.pdbx_description
1 polymer ?
#
loop_
_entity_poly.entity_id
_entity_poly.type
_entity_poly.pdbx_seq_one_letter_code
_entity_poly.pdbx_strand_id
1 'polypeptide(L)'
;MAKALNDFVMKGVPCVKLEADKYEAVISPKYGASVWRMRDTELGIEVFRYREDVTAAEIDKAREIWGLPTLYLPNRFDKGLVKTSDGEYHLPVNETAFNNHIHGWMQKREHTVERCETEGEKAVLVTSYTHDEKDEMFSFFPLKFKISYTFELSAEGLKQTISLENLSEKQLPVSICTHTCINAPITIGGKQKTLRLSVPIVERCELDDRCLPTEKLLPLGTKDKRYKTGAMVPVLHQISNDMYTACDNELDGKPFYGVIITDKDNGNRICNEVSKEFKFWNMWNDRGGNGYFCPEPMTAMINCPNLSLPNDVSGYSELAPGKTYECWQRFFTV
;
A
#
# COMPACT_ATOMS: atom_id res chain seq x y z
N MET A 1 -3.29 26.95 7.08
CA MET A 1 -4.69 26.87 6.58
C MET A 1 -4.76 25.75 5.57
N ALA A 2 -5.75 24.85 5.68
CA ALA A 2 -5.90 23.73 4.77
C ALA A 2 -6.43 24.18 3.40
N LYS A 3 -6.05 23.45 2.34
CA LYS A 3 -6.46 23.68 0.95
C LYS A 3 -6.52 22.37 0.18
N ALA A 4 -7.55 22.22 -0.65
CA ALA A 4 -7.65 21.16 -1.65
C ALA A 4 -7.76 21.79 -3.05
N LEU A 5 -6.83 21.47 -3.94
CA LEU A 5 -6.67 22.07 -5.26
C LEU A 5 -6.84 20.99 -6.34
N ASN A 6 -7.95 21.03 -7.07
CA ASN A 6 -8.31 20.01 -8.06
C ASN A 6 -7.70 20.23 -9.46
N ASP A 7 -7.08 21.38 -9.69
CA ASP A 7 -6.50 21.84 -10.97
C ASP A 7 -4.96 21.82 -10.95
N PHE A 8 -4.36 21.14 -9.98
CA PHE A 8 -2.92 21.05 -9.87
C PHE A 8 -2.33 20.18 -10.98
N VAL A 9 -1.16 20.55 -11.51
CA VAL A 9 -0.47 19.78 -12.55
C VAL A 9 0.90 19.38 -12.04
N MET A 10 1.17 18.07 -11.99
CA MET A 10 2.49 17.53 -11.65
C MET A 10 3.05 16.75 -12.83
N LYS A 11 4.26 17.10 -13.27
CA LYS A 11 4.97 16.41 -14.37
C LYS A 11 4.11 16.29 -15.65
N GLY A 12 3.28 17.31 -15.92
CA GLY A 12 2.39 17.37 -17.07
C GLY A 12 1.09 16.58 -16.95
N VAL A 13 0.80 16.00 -15.77
CA VAL A 13 -0.43 15.23 -15.51
C VAL A 13 -1.33 16.01 -14.53
N PRO A 14 -2.65 16.13 -14.81
CA PRO A 14 -3.62 16.64 -13.85
C PRO A 14 -3.65 15.79 -12.57
N CYS A 15 -3.56 16.46 -11.44
CA CYS A 15 -3.48 15.91 -10.10
C CYS A 15 -4.32 16.76 -9.15
N VAL A 16 -4.53 16.23 -7.94
CA VAL A 16 -5.08 16.98 -6.83
C VAL A 16 -3.97 17.26 -5.83
N LYS A 17 -3.80 18.51 -5.40
CA LYS A 17 -2.90 18.87 -4.30
C LYS A 17 -3.71 19.12 -3.04
N LEU A 18 -3.33 18.45 -1.96
CA LEU A 18 -3.83 18.72 -0.61
C LEU A 18 -2.71 19.40 0.18
N GLU A 19 -3.05 20.46 0.90
CA GLU A 19 -2.14 21.17 1.82
C GLU A 19 -2.86 21.32 3.15
N ALA A 20 -2.21 20.97 4.26
CA ALA A 20 -2.72 21.25 5.59
C ALA A 20 -1.57 21.25 6.60
N ASP A 21 -1.54 22.26 7.47
CA ASP A 21 -0.47 22.46 8.44
C ASP A 21 0.93 22.39 7.77
N LYS A 22 1.87 21.59 8.27
CA LYS A 22 3.20 21.37 7.67
C LYS A 22 3.21 20.45 6.46
N TYR A 23 2.09 19.81 6.12
CA TYR A 23 2.04 18.77 5.11
C TYR A 23 1.53 19.23 3.75
N GLU A 24 2.10 18.61 2.71
CA GLU A 24 1.59 18.65 1.35
C GLU A 24 1.47 17.23 0.81
N ALA A 25 0.40 16.92 0.08
CA ALA A 25 0.23 15.66 -0.65
C ALA A 25 -0.25 15.91 -2.09
N VAL A 26 0.23 15.10 -3.03
CA VAL A 26 -0.18 15.16 -4.45
C VAL A 26 -0.69 13.79 -4.89
N ILE A 27 -1.95 13.74 -5.29
CA ILE A 27 -2.67 12.53 -5.69
C ILE A 27 -2.95 12.60 -7.19
N SER A 28 -2.74 11.50 -7.91
CA SER A 28 -3.07 11.40 -9.34
C SER A 28 -4.26 10.48 -9.57
N PRO A 29 -5.49 11.02 -9.74
CA PRO A 29 -6.67 10.21 -10.07
C PRO A 29 -6.44 9.32 -11.30
N LYS A 30 -5.74 9.86 -12.32
CA LYS A 30 -5.39 9.13 -13.54
C LYS A 30 -4.56 7.86 -13.28
N TYR A 31 -3.67 7.89 -12.29
CA TYR A 31 -2.75 6.78 -12.00
C TYR A 31 -3.21 5.99 -10.77
N GLY A 32 -4.44 5.46 -10.83
CA GLY A 32 -5.00 4.63 -9.77
C GLY A 32 -5.24 5.38 -8.47
N ALA A 33 -5.43 6.71 -8.55
CA ALA A 33 -5.48 7.60 -7.40
C ALA A 33 -4.28 7.41 -6.42
N SER A 34 -3.10 7.06 -6.96
CA SER A 34 -1.87 6.95 -6.16
C SER A 34 -1.42 8.31 -5.64
N VAL A 35 -0.92 8.34 -4.40
CA VAL A 35 -0.26 9.51 -3.82
C VAL A 35 1.17 9.56 -4.33
N TRP A 36 1.47 10.38 -5.32
CA TRP A 36 2.82 10.50 -5.89
C TRP A 36 3.81 11.15 -4.94
N ARG A 37 3.32 12.03 -4.07
CA ARG A 37 4.16 12.81 -3.17
C ARG A 37 3.44 13.09 -1.87
N MET A 38 4.17 12.97 -0.76
CA MET A 38 3.77 13.51 0.53
C MET A 38 5.00 14.07 1.21
N ARG A 39 4.91 15.31 1.70
CA ARG A 39 6.01 16.02 2.34
C ARG A 39 5.63 16.53 3.70
N ASP A 40 6.60 16.53 4.61
CA ASP A 40 6.65 17.49 5.72
C ASP A 40 7.58 18.63 5.29
N THR A 41 7.02 19.82 5.12
CA THR A 41 7.73 20.99 4.60
C THR A 41 8.63 21.65 5.65
N GLU A 42 8.35 21.46 6.94
CA GLU A 42 9.15 22.02 8.03
C GLU A 42 10.38 21.16 8.31
N LEU A 43 10.21 19.83 8.32
CA LEU A 43 11.31 18.88 8.53
C LEU A 43 12.07 18.52 7.25
N GLY A 44 11.57 18.94 6.09
CA GLY A 44 12.17 18.61 4.80
C GLY A 44 12.14 17.11 4.48
N ILE A 45 11.11 16.41 4.96
CA ILE A 45 10.92 14.97 4.77
C ILE A 45 10.11 14.74 3.49
N GLU A 46 10.61 13.85 2.64
CA GLU A 46 9.89 13.25 1.51
C GLU A 46 9.45 11.85 1.93
N VAL A 47 8.15 11.63 2.12
CA VAL A 47 7.63 10.38 2.68
C VAL A 47 7.70 9.28 1.65
N PHE A 48 7.06 9.50 0.50
CA PHE A 48 7.01 8.51 -0.57
C PHE A 48 8.13 8.70 -1.57
N ARG A 49 8.52 7.61 -2.24
CA ARG A 49 9.53 7.62 -3.29
C ARG A 49 9.12 8.62 -4.36
N TYR A 50 9.90 9.68 -4.45
CA TYR A 50 9.69 10.78 -5.38
C TYR A 50 11.04 11.29 -5.88
N ARG A 51 11.11 11.63 -7.17
CA ARG A 51 12.29 12.26 -7.74
C ARG A 51 11.89 13.33 -8.76
N GLU A 52 12.60 14.45 -8.73
CA GLU A 52 12.37 15.56 -9.66
C GLU A 52 12.71 15.17 -11.11
N ASP A 53 13.76 14.36 -11.30
CA ASP A 53 14.28 13.95 -12.61
C ASP A 53 13.47 12.87 -13.33
N VAL A 54 12.46 12.28 -12.67
CA VAL A 54 11.60 11.23 -13.24
C VAL A 54 10.36 11.85 -13.88
N THR A 55 10.01 11.41 -15.08
CA THR A 55 8.83 11.86 -15.83
C THR A 55 7.56 11.11 -15.43
N ALA A 56 6.38 11.67 -15.72
CA ALA A 56 5.13 10.94 -15.53
C ALA A 56 5.05 9.65 -16.36
N ALA A 57 5.64 9.63 -17.56
CA ALA A 57 5.70 8.44 -18.42
C ALA A 57 6.56 7.32 -17.82
N GLU A 58 7.61 7.65 -17.05
CA GLU A 58 8.41 6.68 -16.32
C GLU A 58 7.68 6.13 -15.09
N ILE A 59 6.90 6.98 -14.40
CA ILE A 59 6.00 6.54 -13.33
C ILE A 59 4.94 5.58 -13.90
N ASP A 60 4.36 5.91 -15.04
CA ASP A 60 3.30 5.12 -15.69
C ASP A 60 3.75 3.69 -16.06
N LYS A 61 5.02 3.54 -16.46
CA LYS A 61 5.61 2.23 -16.79
C LYS A 61 5.79 1.32 -15.57
N ALA A 62 5.81 1.87 -14.36
CA ALA A 62 6.07 1.11 -13.14
C ALA A 62 5.31 1.73 -11.94
N ARG A 63 3.98 1.88 -12.08
CA ARG A 63 3.16 2.59 -11.09
C ARG A 63 3.28 2.02 -9.68
N GLU A 64 3.51 0.71 -9.57
CA GLU A 64 3.64 -0.04 -8.32
C GLU A 64 4.85 0.38 -7.47
N ILE A 65 5.87 1.01 -8.07
CA ILE A 65 7.12 1.36 -7.37
C ILE A 65 7.28 2.86 -7.13
N TRP A 66 6.22 3.66 -7.28
CA TRP A 66 6.23 5.11 -7.07
C TRP A 66 5.07 5.54 -6.17
N GLY A 67 5.36 6.41 -5.19
CA GLY A 67 4.31 6.97 -4.34
C GLY A 67 3.68 5.95 -3.39
N LEU A 68 2.34 6.01 -3.27
CA LEU A 68 1.50 5.09 -2.51
C LEU A 68 0.44 4.46 -3.43
N PRO A 69 0.80 3.41 -4.20
CA PRO A 69 -0.15 2.67 -5.02
C PRO A 69 -1.05 1.80 -4.15
N THR A 70 -2.36 1.86 -4.36
CA THR A 70 -3.31 0.93 -3.74
C THR A 70 -3.58 -0.25 -4.68
N LEU A 71 -3.51 -1.45 -4.13
CA LEU A 71 -3.64 -2.70 -4.84
C LEU A 71 -4.85 -3.47 -4.31
N TYR A 72 -5.72 -3.89 -5.22
CA TYR A 72 -6.73 -4.92 -4.98
C TYR A 72 -6.27 -6.20 -5.65
N LEU A 73 -6.37 -7.32 -4.94
CA LEU A 73 -5.68 -8.57 -5.28
C LEU A 73 -4.16 -8.36 -5.37
N PRO A 74 -3.51 -7.94 -4.26
CA PRO A 74 -2.09 -7.65 -4.20
C PRO A 74 -1.22 -8.90 -4.20
N ASN A 75 0.03 -8.72 -4.62
CA ASN A 75 1.03 -9.78 -4.71
C ASN A 75 0.48 -10.95 -5.55
N ARG A 76 0.96 -12.17 -5.33
CA ARG A 76 0.79 -13.29 -6.28
C ARG A 76 -0.47 -14.12 -6.06
N PHE A 77 -1.05 -14.55 -7.17
CA PHE A 77 -2.11 -15.56 -7.27
C PHE A 77 -1.62 -16.67 -8.21
N ASP A 78 -1.62 -17.90 -7.71
CA ASP A 78 -1.08 -19.07 -8.41
C ASP A 78 -1.77 -19.24 -9.77
N LYS A 79 -1.02 -19.09 -10.87
CA LYS A 79 -1.52 -19.16 -12.26
C LYS A 79 -2.68 -18.19 -12.56
N GLY A 80 -2.84 -17.16 -11.74
CA GLY A 80 -3.96 -16.21 -11.83
C GLY A 80 -5.29 -16.73 -11.30
N LEU A 81 -5.30 -17.85 -10.59
CA LEU A 81 -6.51 -18.43 -10.02
C LEU A 81 -7.00 -17.63 -8.81
N VAL A 82 -8.29 -17.28 -8.81
CA VAL A 82 -8.98 -16.68 -7.67
C VAL A 82 -10.26 -17.47 -7.43
N LYS A 83 -10.38 -18.08 -6.25
CA LYS A 83 -11.57 -18.84 -5.85
C LYS A 83 -12.38 -18.06 -4.84
N THR A 84 -13.69 -18.06 -5.02
CA THR A 84 -14.64 -17.64 -3.98
C THR A 84 -15.50 -18.83 -3.60
N SER A 85 -16.29 -18.70 -2.53
CA SER A 85 -17.21 -19.76 -2.12
C SER A 85 -18.27 -20.11 -3.17
N ASP A 86 -18.50 -19.25 -4.16
CA ASP A 86 -19.51 -19.40 -5.24
C ASP A 86 -18.95 -19.18 -6.66
N GLY A 87 -17.63 -19.17 -6.82
CA GLY A 87 -17.00 -18.80 -8.08
C GLY A 87 -15.53 -19.20 -8.21
N GLU A 88 -15.09 -19.29 -9.46
CA GLU A 88 -13.69 -19.48 -9.82
C GLU A 88 -13.38 -18.56 -11.00
N TYR A 89 -12.29 -17.81 -10.89
CA TYR A 89 -11.88 -16.78 -11.83
C TYR A 89 -10.41 -16.96 -12.20
N HIS A 90 -10.08 -16.66 -13.46
CA HIS A 90 -8.73 -16.86 -14.01
C HIS A 90 -8.21 -15.55 -14.59
N LEU A 91 -7.40 -14.86 -13.79
CA LEU A 91 -6.72 -13.64 -14.20
C LEU A 91 -5.56 -13.97 -15.16
N PRO A 92 -5.22 -13.08 -16.12
CA PRO A 92 -4.07 -13.30 -16.99
C PRO A 92 -2.76 -13.37 -16.21
N VAL A 93 -1.90 -14.35 -16.51
CA VAL A 93 -0.55 -14.43 -15.95
C VAL A 93 0.27 -13.24 -16.48
N ASN A 94 0.63 -12.32 -15.59
CA ASN A 94 1.43 -11.14 -15.88
C ASN A 94 2.85 -11.21 -15.29
N GLU A 95 3.14 -12.23 -14.46
CA GLU A 95 4.46 -12.57 -13.95
C GLU A 95 4.89 -13.93 -14.51
N THR A 96 5.41 -13.93 -15.74
CA THR A 96 5.70 -15.17 -16.50
C THR A 96 6.80 -16.03 -15.87
N ALA A 97 7.81 -15.41 -15.27
CA ALA A 97 8.93 -16.13 -14.65
C ALA A 97 8.51 -17.04 -13.49
N PHE A 98 7.47 -16.67 -12.75
CA PHE A 98 6.94 -17.43 -11.62
C PHE A 98 5.55 -18.04 -11.90
N ASN A 99 5.01 -17.79 -13.09
CA ASN A 99 3.71 -18.26 -13.56
C ASN A 99 2.56 -17.85 -12.63
N ASN A 100 2.51 -16.57 -12.26
CA ASN A 100 1.49 -16.00 -11.39
C ASN A 100 0.81 -14.79 -12.03
N HIS A 101 -0.38 -14.46 -11.53
CA HIS A 101 -0.88 -13.09 -11.63
C HIS A 101 -0.38 -12.30 -10.41
N ILE A 102 0.09 -11.07 -10.62
CA ILE A 102 0.61 -10.21 -9.56
C ILE A 102 -0.04 -8.82 -9.57
N HIS A 103 -0.39 -8.32 -8.38
CA HIS A 103 -0.78 -6.93 -8.09
C HIS A 103 -2.05 -6.40 -8.78
N GLY A 104 -2.94 -7.27 -9.27
CA GLY A 104 -4.22 -6.83 -9.83
C GLY A 104 -4.08 -5.79 -10.95
N TRP A 105 -5.05 -4.86 -11.00
CA TRP A 105 -5.10 -3.81 -12.02
C TRP A 105 -5.64 -2.46 -11.56
N MET A 106 -6.08 -2.30 -10.30
CA MET A 106 -6.71 -1.05 -9.84
C MET A 106 -5.78 0.17 -9.92
N GLN A 107 -4.50 0.00 -9.60
CA GLN A 107 -3.47 1.02 -9.76
C GLN A 107 -3.31 1.51 -11.21
N LYS A 108 -3.83 0.77 -12.19
CA LYS A 108 -3.76 1.07 -13.62
C LYS A 108 -4.99 1.85 -14.12
N ARG A 109 -6.04 2.00 -13.30
CA ARG A 109 -7.30 2.62 -13.70
C ARG A 109 -7.34 4.11 -13.32
N GLU A 110 -8.04 4.89 -14.14
CA GLU A 110 -8.29 6.30 -13.85
C GLU A 110 -9.52 6.40 -12.96
N HIS A 111 -9.36 7.02 -11.80
CA HIS A 111 -10.44 7.25 -10.86
C HIS A 111 -11.18 8.55 -11.20
N THR A 112 -12.48 8.55 -10.95
CA THR A 112 -13.30 9.76 -10.91
C THR A 112 -13.05 10.50 -9.60
N VAL A 113 -12.90 11.82 -9.65
CA VAL A 113 -12.92 12.67 -8.45
C VAL A 113 -14.37 12.94 -8.06
N GLU A 114 -14.80 12.37 -6.94
CA GLU A 114 -16.17 12.51 -6.42
C GLU A 114 -16.32 13.78 -5.58
N ARG A 115 -15.25 14.16 -4.87
CA ARG A 115 -15.23 15.29 -3.95
C ARG A 115 -13.82 15.82 -3.78
N CYS A 116 -13.64 17.13 -3.77
CA CYS A 116 -12.36 17.79 -3.49
C CYS A 116 -12.65 19.12 -2.82
N GLU A 117 -12.44 19.21 -1.50
CA GLU A 117 -12.81 20.41 -0.74
C GLU A 117 -11.99 20.57 0.54
N THR A 118 -12.17 21.71 1.20
CA THR A 118 -11.58 22.01 2.49
C THR A 118 -12.66 21.96 3.57
N GLU A 119 -12.43 21.17 4.61
CA GLU A 119 -13.33 21.01 5.76
C GLU A 119 -12.62 21.50 7.03
N GLY A 120 -12.83 22.77 7.40
CA GLY A 120 -12.14 23.37 8.54
C GLY A 120 -10.62 23.37 8.37
N GLU A 121 -9.92 22.59 9.18
CA GLU A 121 -8.46 22.44 9.14
C GLU A 121 -7.99 21.21 8.33
N LYS A 122 -8.90 20.55 7.61
CA LYS A 122 -8.60 19.39 6.78
C LYS A 122 -8.79 19.69 5.30
N ALA A 123 -7.93 19.11 4.46
CA ALA A 123 -8.14 19.03 3.03
C ALA A 123 -8.60 17.60 2.69
N VAL A 124 -9.70 17.47 1.94
CA VAL A 124 -10.37 16.19 1.69
C VAL A 124 -10.49 15.94 0.19
N LEU A 125 -10.11 14.75 -0.24
CA LEU A 125 -10.32 14.23 -1.60
C LEU A 125 -11.00 12.86 -1.53
N VAL A 126 -12.09 12.68 -2.26
CA VAL A 126 -12.73 11.37 -2.48
C VAL A 126 -12.63 11.02 -3.96
N THR A 127 -12.12 9.83 -4.24
CA THR A 127 -12.04 9.29 -5.60
C THR A 127 -12.70 7.93 -5.68
N SER A 128 -13.17 7.52 -6.86
CA SER A 128 -13.72 6.19 -7.05
C SER A 128 -13.46 5.60 -8.44
N TYR A 129 -13.49 4.27 -8.51
CA TYR A 129 -13.52 3.51 -9.75
C TYR A 129 -14.53 2.38 -9.62
N THR A 130 -15.32 2.16 -10.67
CA THR A 130 -16.25 1.02 -10.77
C THR A 130 -15.71 0.05 -11.81
N HIS A 131 -15.43 -1.18 -11.38
CA HIS A 131 -15.13 -2.28 -12.28
C HIS A 131 -16.44 -2.94 -12.74
N ASP A 132 -16.73 -2.83 -14.02
CA ASP A 132 -17.94 -3.36 -14.68
C ASP A 132 -17.60 -3.85 -16.10
N GLU A 133 -18.60 -4.13 -16.93
CA GLU A 133 -18.43 -4.63 -18.30
C GLU A 133 -17.58 -3.74 -19.23
N LYS A 134 -17.29 -2.49 -18.84
CA LYS A 134 -16.44 -1.57 -19.62
C LYS A 134 -14.95 -1.75 -19.34
N ASP A 135 -14.59 -2.43 -18.25
CA ASP A 135 -13.20 -2.77 -17.94
C ASP A 135 -12.79 -4.05 -18.71
N GLU A 136 -11.67 -3.99 -19.43
CA GLU A 136 -11.11 -5.15 -20.14
C GLU A 136 -10.89 -6.38 -19.23
N MET A 137 -10.64 -6.15 -17.93
CA MET A 137 -10.42 -7.22 -16.97
C MET A 137 -11.71 -7.93 -16.57
N PHE A 138 -12.88 -7.38 -16.91
CA PHE A 138 -14.18 -7.98 -16.58
C PHE A 138 -14.40 -9.33 -17.26
N SER A 139 -13.79 -9.57 -18.43
CA SER A 139 -13.85 -10.89 -19.08
C SER A 139 -13.13 -11.99 -18.29
N PHE A 140 -12.18 -11.63 -17.44
CA PHE A 140 -11.41 -12.55 -16.58
C PHE A 140 -11.97 -12.59 -15.15
N PHE A 141 -12.54 -11.48 -14.69
CA PHE A 141 -13.09 -11.29 -13.36
C PHE A 141 -14.46 -10.59 -13.43
N PRO A 142 -15.54 -11.32 -13.79
CA PRO A 142 -16.88 -10.77 -14.04
C PRO A 142 -17.66 -10.50 -12.73
N LEU A 143 -17.00 -9.88 -11.75
CA LEU A 143 -17.59 -9.43 -10.50
C LEU A 143 -17.62 -7.91 -10.49
N LYS A 144 -18.80 -7.31 -10.51
CA LYS A 144 -18.93 -5.86 -10.39
C LYS A 144 -18.57 -5.41 -8.98
N PHE A 145 -17.76 -4.38 -8.89
CA PHE A 145 -17.45 -3.75 -7.60
C PHE A 145 -17.10 -2.27 -7.79
N LYS A 146 -17.23 -1.51 -6.71
CA LYS A 146 -16.73 -0.14 -6.63
C LYS A 146 -15.62 -0.08 -5.60
N ILE A 147 -14.50 0.53 -5.96
CA ILE A 147 -13.43 0.87 -5.03
C ILE A 147 -13.35 2.39 -4.90
N SER A 148 -13.33 2.89 -3.67
CA SER A 148 -13.26 4.32 -3.37
C SER A 148 -12.15 4.61 -2.38
N TYR A 149 -11.46 5.74 -2.58
CA TYR A 149 -10.43 6.23 -1.67
C TYR A 149 -10.80 7.60 -1.15
N THR A 150 -10.80 7.73 0.17
CA THR A 150 -10.92 9.02 0.87
C THR A 150 -9.58 9.39 1.45
N PHE A 151 -9.04 10.52 1.01
CA PHE A 151 -7.81 11.12 1.52
C PHE A 151 -8.17 12.32 2.40
N GLU A 152 -7.72 12.30 3.65
CA GLU A 152 -7.83 13.42 4.58
C GLU A 152 -6.42 13.87 4.97
N LEU A 153 -6.06 15.12 4.66
CA LEU A 153 -4.80 15.73 5.09
C LEU A 153 -5.06 16.79 6.16
N SER A 154 -4.31 16.74 7.26
CA SER A 154 -4.40 17.67 8.39
C SER A 154 -3.07 17.73 9.16
N ALA A 155 -3.03 18.45 10.29
CA ALA A 155 -1.90 18.40 11.22
C ALA A 155 -1.59 16.97 11.74
N GLU A 156 -2.58 16.07 11.70
CA GLU A 156 -2.44 14.66 12.07
C GLU A 156 -1.85 13.78 10.95
N GLY A 157 -1.42 14.39 9.85
CA GLY A 157 -0.87 13.71 8.68
C GLY A 157 -1.90 13.38 7.60
N LEU A 158 -1.54 12.45 6.71
CA LEU A 158 -2.37 11.99 5.60
C LEU A 158 -3.01 10.64 5.95
N LYS A 159 -4.34 10.60 6.05
CA LYS A 159 -5.10 9.36 6.17
C LYS A 159 -5.72 9.00 4.82
N GLN A 160 -5.51 7.77 4.37
CA GLN A 160 -6.22 7.13 3.26
C GLN A 160 -7.16 6.07 3.82
N THR A 161 -8.45 6.20 3.55
CA THR A 161 -9.46 5.14 3.78
C THR A 161 -9.80 4.51 2.45
N ILE A 162 -9.75 3.17 2.39
CA ILE A 162 -10.07 2.36 1.21
C ILE A 162 -11.38 1.64 1.47
N SER A 163 -12.37 1.87 0.61
CA SER A 163 -13.67 1.20 0.64
C SER A 163 -13.84 0.33 -0.60
N LEU A 164 -14.11 -0.96 -0.41
CA LEU A 164 -14.45 -1.91 -1.47
C LEU A 164 -15.91 -2.34 -1.30
N GLU A 165 -16.75 -2.05 -2.29
CA GLU A 165 -18.17 -2.38 -2.30
C GLU A 165 -18.47 -3.44 -3.35
N ASN A 166 -19.14 -4.52 -2.95
CA ASN A 166 -19.57 -5.56 -3.86
C ASN A 166 -20.89 -5.18 -4.54
N LEU A 167 -20.82 -4.97 -5.86
CA LEU A 167 -21.96 -4.63 -6.73
C LEU A 167 -22.41 -5.82 -7.58
N SER A 168 -21.89 -7.01 -7.31
CA SER A 168 -22.24 -8.24 -7.99
C SER A 168 -23.24 -9.07 -7.19
N GLU A 169 -23.85 -10.06 -7.83
CA GLU A 169 -24.72 -11.05 -7.18
C GLU A 169 -23.96 -12.24 -6.58
N LYS A 170 -22.62 -12.20 -6.61
CA LYS A 170 -21.73 -13.25 -6.11
C LYS A 170 -20.84 -12.74 -4.99
N GLN A 171 -20.14 -13.64 -4.31
CA GLN A 171 -19.12 -13.26 -3.33
C GLN A 171 -17.93 -12.57 -4.01
N LEU A 172 -17.49 -11.46 -3.43
CA LEU A 172 -16.31 -10.72 -3.87
C LEU A 172 -15.14 -10.99 -2.89
N PRO A 173 -13.99 -11.50 -3.35
CA PRO A 173 -12.85 -11.77 -2.47
C PRO A 173 -12.24 -10.46 -1.96
N VAL A 174 -11.82 -10.44 -0.70
CA VAL A 174 -11.15 -9.28 -0.08
C VAL A 174 -9.67 -9.58 0.08
N SER A 175 -8.85 -8.83 -0.65
CA SER A 175 -7.40 -8.79 -0.46
C SER A 175 -6.90 -7.42 -0.94
N ILE A 176 -6.42 -6.59 -0.01
CA ILE A 176 -6.03 -5.20 -0.24
C ILE A 176 -4.63 -4.98 0.32
N CYS A 177 -3.83 -4.17 -0.39
CA CYS A 177 -2.51 -3.73 0.04
C CYS A 177 -2.28 -2.30 -0.45
N THR A 178 -1.41 -1.57 0.23
CA THR A 178 -0.72 -0.44 -0.39
C THR A 178 0.74 -0.81 -0.63
N HIS A 179 1.21 -0.67 -1.88
CA HIS A 179 2.61 -0.90 -2.23
C HIS A 179 3.48 0.29 -1.79
N THR A 180 3.46 0.60 -0.49
CA THR A 180 3.96 1.83 0.12
C THR A 180 5.43 2.03 -0.21
N CYS A 181 5.79 2.91 -1.14
CA CYS A 181 7.19 3.14 -1.50
C CYS A 181 7.76 4.27 -0.66
N ILE A 182 8.51 3.98 0.41
CA ILE A 182 9.14 5.00 1.26
C ILE A 182 10.44 5.49 0.64
N ASN A 183 10.64 6.81 0.60
CA ASN A 183 11.86 7.42 0.08
C ASN A 183 13.07 7.09 0.96
N ALA A 184 14.24 6.85 0.36
CA ALA A 184 15.48 6.61 1.10
C ALA A 184 16.68 7.36 0.47
N PRO A 185 17.25 8.39 1.13
CA PRO A 185 16.93 8.87 2.49
C PRO A 185 15.56 9.56 2.57
N ILE A 186 14.97 9.62 3.77
CA ILE A 186 13.67 10.28 3.98
C ILE A 186 13.78 11.81 3.99
N THR A 187 14.94 12.36 4.39
CA THR A 187 15.19 13.81 4.41
C THR A 187 16.10 14.20 3.24
N ILE A 188 15.87 15.37 2.64
CA ILE A 188 16.75 15.92 1.60
C ILE A 188 18.18 16.08 2.16
N GLY A 189 19.17 15.49 1.49
CA GLY A 189 20.57 15.48 1.95
C GLY A 189 20.88 14.46 3.05
N GLY A 190 19.90 13.65 3.47
CA GLY A 190 20.08 12.58 4.45
C GLY A 190 20.88 11.39 3.94
N LYS A 191 21.04 10.34 4.77
CA LYS A 191 21.85 9.16 4.43
C LYS A 191 21.03 7.88 4.51
N GLN A 192 21.08 7.04 3.48
CA GLN A 192 20.37 5.76 3.45
C GLN A 192 20.75 4.83 4.63
N LYS A 193 22.03 4.79 5.00
CA LYS A 193 22.55 3.88 6.05
C LYS A 193 22.08 4.20 7.47
N THR A 194 21.53 5.39 7.70
CA THR A 194 21.10 5.86 9.03
C THR A 194 19.64 5.55 9.29
N LEU A 195 18.88 5.21 8.24
CA LEU A 195 17.50 4.77 8.36
C LEU A 195 17.40 3.47 9.15
N ARG A 196 16.38 3.41 9.98
CA ARG A 196 15.99 2.26 10.78
C ARG A 196 14.50 2.01 10.62
N LEU A 197 14.14 0.77 10.36
CA LEU A 197 12.75 0.35 10.20
C LEU A 197 12.34 -0.55 11.36
N SER A 198 11.27 -0.15 12.06
CA SER A 198 10.52 -0.94 13.01
C SER A 198 9.24 -1.48 12.37
N VAL A 199 9.01 -2.80 12.44
CA VAL A 199 7.79 -3.45 11.91
C VAL A 199 7.21 -4.36 12.99
N PRO A 200 5.91 -4.28 13.27
CA PRO A 200 5.29 -5.08 14.31
C PRO A 200 4.91 -6.45 13.76
N ILE A 201 5.85 -7.39 13.87
CA ILE A 201 5.74 -8.75 13.31
C ILE A 201 5.83 -9.83 14.39
N VAL A 202 5.17 -10.98 14.14
CA VAL A 202 5.19 -12.14 15.06
C VAL A 202 5.73 -13.40 14.40
N GLU A 203 5.20 -13.79 13.26
CA GLU A 203 5.60 -15.01 12.55
C GLU A 203 5.98 -14.68 11.12
N ARG A 204 6.96 -15.41 10.58
CA ARG A 204 7.35 -15.34 9.18
C ARG A 204 6.49 -16.31 8.38
N CYS A 205 5.86 -15.83 7.32
CA CYS A 205 5.20 -16.68 6.34
C CYS A 205 6.27 -17.22 5.39
N GLU A 206 6.50 -18.54 5.40
CA GLU A 206 7.42 -19.19 4.47
C GLU A 206 6.86 -19.13 3.05
N LEU A 207 7.69 -18.73 2.09
CA LEU A 207 7.36 -18.69 0.67
C LEU A 207 8.23 -19.68 -0.10
N ASP A 208 7.69 -20.26 -1.17
CA ASP A 208 8.40 -21.14 -2.10
C ASP A 208 9.20 -20.35 -3.15
N ASP A 209 9.84 -21.08 -4.07
CA ASP A 209 10.63 -20.48 -5.16
C ASP A 209 9.79 -19.67 -6.17
N ARG A 210 8.45 -19.80 -6.13
CA ARG A 210 7.50 -19.00 -6.91
C ARG A 210 6.97 -17.81 -6.11
N CYS A 211 7.51 -17.57 -4.92
CA CYS A 211 7.07 -16.56 -3.96
C CYS A 211 5.61 -16.74 -3.52
N LEU A 212 5.09 -17.97 -3.54
CA LEU A 212 3.78 -18.35 -3.00
C LEU A 212 3.94 -18.93 -1.59
N PRO A 213 2.98 -18.75 -0.67
CA PRO A 213 3.08 -19.32 0.67
C PRO A 213 3.14 -20.85 0.65
N THR A 214 4.03 -21.42 1.46
CA THR A 214 4.04 -22.86 1.75
C THR A 214 3.04 -23.24 2.85
N GLU A 215 2.29 -22.25 3.35
CA GLU A 215 1.35 -22.33 4.48
C GLU A 215 2.02 -22.58 5.84
N LYS A 216 3.36 -22.56 5.93
CA LYS A 216 4.07 -22.62 7.21
C LYS A 216 4.31 -21.23 7.80
N LEU A 217 3.92 -21.09 9.06
CA LEU A 217 4.27 -19.95 9.91
C LEU A 217 5.48 -20.32 10.76
N LEU A 218 6.56 -19.57 10.60
CA LEU A 218 7.84 -19.83 11.25
C LEU A 218 8.13 -18.79 12.33
N PRO A 219 8.83 -19.17 13.42
CA PRO A 219 9.31 -18.19 14.39
C PRO A 219 10.32 -17.22 13.72
N LEU A 220 10.36 -15.98 14.23
CA LEU A 220 11.29 -14.96 13.72
C LEU A 220 12.76 -15.38 13.87
N GLY A 221 13.48 -15.38 12.76
CA GLY A 221 14.93 -15.58 12.72
C GLY A 221 15.70 -14.32 13.13
N THR A 222 17.03 -14.42 13.16
CA THR A 222 17.92 -13.31 13.57
C THR A 222 17.74 -12.06 12.69
N LYS A 223 17.56 -12.23 11.37
CA LYS A 223 17.28 -11.14 10.43
C LYS A 223 15.95 -10.46 10.77
N ASP A 224 14.90 -11.25 10.95
CA ASP A 224 13.53 -10.77 11.17
C ASP A 224 13.42 -9.97 12.47
N LYS A 225 14.10 -10.43 13.54
CA LYS A 225 14.14 -9.73 14.84
C LYS A 225 14.67 -8.30 14.73
N ARG A 226 15.46 -7.97 13.71
CA ARG A 226 15.92 -6.58 13.47
C ARG A 226 14.77 -5.66 13.09
N TYR A 227 13.72 -6.14 12.41
CA TYR A 227 12.52 -5.34 12.20
C TYR A 227 11.82 -5.06 13.52
N LYS A 228 11.62 -6.08 14.35
CA LYS A 228 10.92 -5.93 15.63
C LYS A 228 11.62 -4.98 16.61
N THR A 229 12.96 -4.96 16.60
CA THR A 229 13.75 -4.07 17.49
C THR A 229 14.02 -2.69 16.88
N GLY A 230 13.53 -2.39 15.68
CA GLY A 230 13.85 -1.15 14.97
C GLY A 230 15.33 -1.03 14.58
N ALA A 231 16.04 -2.15 14.42
CA ALA A 231 17.45 -2.20 14.04
C ALA A 231 17.67 -2.49 12.54
N MET A 232 16.60 -2.75 11.77
CA MET A 232 16.71 -3.05 10.36
C MET A 232 17.11 -1.80 9.56
N VAL A 233 18.16 -1.90 8.76
CA VAL A 233 18.46 -0.90 7.72
C VAL A 233 17.63 -1.32 6.51
N PRO A 234 16.67 -0.53 6.02
CA PRO A 234 15.72 -1.02 5.02
C PRO A 234 16.27 -1.01 3.58
N VAL A 235 17.50 -0.53 3.38
CA VAL A 235 18.17 -0.31 2.08
C VAL A 235 19.64 -0.77 2.15
N LEU A 236 20.35 -0.72 1.02
CA LEU A 236 21.77 -1.10 0.88
C LEU A 236 22.06 -2.60 1.00
N HIS A 237 21.03 -3.42 1.15
CA HIS A 237 21.07 -4.88 1.01
C HIS A 237 19.75 -5.38 0.46
N GLN A 238 19.71 -6.60 -0.05
CA GLN A 238 18.48 -7.16 -0.59
C GLN A 238 17.45 -7.49 0.50
N ILE A 239 16.21 -7.09 0.24
CA ILE A 239 15.00 -7.51 0.94
C ILE A 239 14.02 -7.92 -0.17
N SER A 240 13.55 -9.16 -0.13
CA SER A 240 12.84 -9.77 -1.26
C SER A 240 11.66 -10.58 -0.75
N ASN A 241 10.49 -9.94 -0.66
CA ASN A 241 9.23 -10.57 -0.29
C ASN A 241 9.27 -11.25 1.10
N ASP A 242 9.85 -10.54 2.07
CA ASP A 242 9.85 -10.98 3.47
C ASP A 242 8.44 -10.73 4.04
N MET A 243 7.62 -11.79 4.13
CA MET A 243 6.23 -11.71 4.56
C MET A 243 6.05 -12.16 6.02
N TYR A 244 5.23 -11.42 6.78
CA TYR A 244 4.99 -11.67 8.19
C TYR A 244 3.54 -11.44 8.61
N THR A 245 3.11 -12.13 9.66
CA THR A 245 1.89 -11.77 10.42
C THR A 245 2.13 -10.53 11.27
N ALA A 246 1.13 -9.64 11.33
CA ALA A 246 1.21 -8.36 12.04
C ALA A 246 0.77 -8.48 13.51
N CYS A 247 1.33 -7.63 14.38
CA CYS A 247 0.88 -7.46 15.77
C CYS A 247 0.85 -5.99 16.19
N ASP A 248 0.58 -5.75 17.47
CA ASP A 248 0.74 -4.43 18.07
C ASP A 248 2.21 -4.00 18.13
N ASN A 249 2.41 -2.71 17.94
CA ASN A 249 3.65 -1.98 18.15
C ASN A 249 3.46 -0.96 19.28
N GLU A 250 4.54 -0.24 19.57
CA GLU A 250 4.51 0.93 20.46
C GLU A 250 5.17 2.12 19.77
N LEU A 251 4.56 3.30 19.91
CA LEU A 251 5.14 4.58 19.54
C LEU A 251 5.17 5.47 20.79
N ASP A 252 6.37 5.78 21.28
CA ASP A 252 6.61 6.66 22.44
C ASP A 252 5.78 6.28 23.68
N GLY A 253 5.76 4.99 24.04
CA GLY A 253 5.01 4.49 25.21
C GLY A 253 3.52 4.27 24.98
N LYS A 254 3.00 4.50 23.76
CA LYS A 254 1.58 4.38 23.43
C LYS A 254 1.32 3.23 22.44
N PRO A 255 0.17 2.53 22.54
CA PRO A 255 -0.23 1.54 21.55
C PRO A 255 -0.20 2.12 20.14
N PHE A 256 0.41 1.39 19.21
CA PHE A 256 0.53 1.80 17.81
C PHE A 256 0.42 0.56 16.92
N TYR A 257 -0.39 0.61 15.86
CA TYR A 257 -0.50 -0.52 14.92
C TYR A 257 0.06 -0.09 13.57
N GLY A 258 1.37 -0.25 13.38
CA GLY A 258 2.04 0.34 12.23
C GLY A 258 3.55 0.23 12.25
N VAL A 259 4.18 0.70 11.17
CA VAL A 259 5.65 0.75 11.03
C VAL A 259 6.20 2.13 11.36
N ILE A 260 7.44 2.16 11.84
CA ILE A 260 8.17 3.39 12.18
C ILE A 260 9.49 3.38 11.44
N ILE A 261 9.75 4.44 10.67
CA ILE A 261 11.00 4.67 9.96
C ILE A 261 11.71 5.81 10.69
N THR A 262 12.89 5.56 11.24
CA THR A 262 13.67 6.56 11.99
C THR A 262 14.98 6.84 11.27
N ASP A 263 15.29 8.11 11.02
CA ASP A 263 16.64 8.53 10.67
C ASP A 263 17.46 8.76 11.95
N LYS A 264 18.49 7.94 12.17
CA LYS A 264 19.31 8.00 13.38
C LYS A 264 20.22 9.23 13.46
N ASP A 265 20.48 9.93 12.36
CA ASP A 265 21.37 11.10 12.36
C ASP A 265 20.68 12.35 12.93
N ASN A 266 19.37 12.54 12.67
CA ASN A 266 18.62 13.73 13.09
C ASN A 266 17.43 13.43 14.01
N GLY A 267 17.02 12.17 14.15
CA GLY A 267 15.90 11.75 15.00
C GLY A 267 14.53 11.81 14.32
N ASN A 268 14.45 12.31 13.09
CA ASN A 268 13.20 12.41 12.33
C ASN A 268 12.57 11.02 12.10
N ARG A 269 11.24 10.95 12.21
CA ARG A 269 10.49 9.72 11.97
C ARG A 269 9.39 9.90 10.93
N ILE A 270 9.15 8.86 10.15
CA ILE A 270 7.89 8.62 9.43
C ILE A 270 7.18 7.49 10.16
N CYS A 271 5.93 7.72 10.53
CA CYS A 271 5.04 6.72 11.11
C CYS A 271 3.96 6.38 10.10
N ASN A 272 3.74 5.09 9.89
CA ASN A 272 2.69 4.55 9.03
C ASN A 272 1.80 3.65 9.88
N GLU A 273 0.67 4.20 10.33
CA GLU A 273 -0.35 3.52 11.11
C GLU A 273 -1.40 2.91 10.18
N VAL A 274 -1.87 1.71 10.49
CA VAL A 274 -2.88 1.01 9.71
C VAL A 274 -4.02 0.54 10.60
N SER A 275 -5.17 0.28 9.99
CA SER A 275 -6.30 -0.33 10.66
C SER A 275 -6.07 -1.84 10.91
N LYS A 276 -6.87 -2.45 11.79
CA LYS A 276 -6.71 -3.86 12.21
C LYS A 276 -7.03 -4.88 11.12
N GLU A 277 -7.66 -4.42 10.05
CA GLU A 277 -7.89 -5.14 8.80
C GLU A 277 -6.57 -5.59 8.14
N PHE A 278 -5.49 -4.83 8.30
CA PHE A 278 -4.17 -5.17 7.78
C PHE A 278 -3.44 -6.16 8.68
N LYS A 279 -3.60 -7.45 8.39
CA LYS A 279 -3.10 -8.57 9.20
C LYS A 279 -1.66 -8.99 8.88
N PHE A 280 -1.06 -8.47 7.81
CA PHE A 280 0.27 -8.87 7.34
C PHE A 280 1.12 -7.67 6.94
N TRP A 281 2.43 -7.88 6.99
CA TRP A 281 3.42 -6.98 6.40
C TRP A 281 4.28 -7.76 5.42
N ASN A 282 4.40 -7.25 4.19
CA ASN A 282 5.38 -7.71 3.22
C ASN A 282 6.48 -6.65 3.07
N MET A 283 7.74 -7.09 3.08
CA MET A 283 8.89 -6.21 2.95
C MET A 283 9.63 -6.48 1.64
N TRP A 284 9.87 -5.42 0.88
CA TRP A 284 10.62 -5.47 -0.37
C TRP A 284 11.41 -4.18 -0.57
N ASN A 285 12.53 -4.20 -1.30
CA ASN A 285 13.31 -2.98 -1.54
C ASN A 285 14.04 -2.93 -2.87
N ASP A 286 13.57 -3.69 -3.86
CA ASP A 286 14.15 -3.71 -5.20
C ASP A 286 15.67 -3.91 -5.21
N ARG A 287 16.12 -4.96 -4.52
CA ARG A 287 17.55 -5.31 -4.34
C ARG A 287 18.36 -4.29 -3.51
N GLY A 288 17.73 -3.23 -3.01
CA GLY A 288 18.26 -2.32 -2.00
C GLY A 288 19.07 -1.13 -2.51
N GLY A 289 19.30 -1.02 -3.83
CA GLY A 289 20.16 0.01 -4.44
C GLY A 289 19.44 1.24 -4.99
N ASN A 290 18.10 1.23 -5.01
CA ASN A 290 17.31 2.18 -5.80
C ASN A 290 16.78 3.39 -5.02
N GLY A 291 17.21 3.56 -3.77
CA GLY A 291 16.87 4.73 -2.94
C GLY A 291 15.42 4.74 -2.44
N TYR A 292 14.83 3.56 -2.22
CA TYR A 292 13.53 3.39 -1.60
C TYR A 292 13.38 1.97 -1.05
N PHE A 293 12.31 1.75 -0.30
CA PHE A 293 11.88 0.42 0.17
C PHE A 293 10.38 0.41 0.43
N CYS A 294 9.82 -0.79 0.59
CA CYS A 294 8.38 -1.02 0.64
C CYS A 294 7.99 -1.83 1.89
N PRO A 295 7.50 -1.17 2.96
CA PRO A 295 6.72 -1.80 4.01
C PRO A 295 5.25 -1.85 3.60
N GLU A 296 4.83 -2.99 3.06
CA GLU A 296 3.53 -3.19 2.43
C GLU A 296 2.54 -3.82 3.43
N PRO A 297 1.57 -3.07 3.98
CA PRO A 297 0.52 -3.69 4.79
C PRO A 297 -0.45 -4.44 3.88
N MET A 298 -0.81 -5.67 4.25
CA MET A 298 -1.76 -6.49 3.48
C MET A 298 -2.88 -7.01 4.39
N THR A 299 -4.12 -7.01 3.88
CA THR A 299 -5.27 -7.52 4.65
C THR A 299 -5.29 -9.05 4.73
N ALA A 300 -4.69 -9.71 3.74
CA ALA A 300 -4.66 -11.15 3.63
C ALA A 300 -3.31 -11.65 3.10
N MET A 301 -3.05 -12.94 3.29
CA MET A 301 -1.84 -13.61 2.85
C MET A 301 -1.73 -13.59 1.32
N ILE A 302 -0.51 -13.66 0.78
CA ILE A 302 -0.29 -13.89 -0.67
C ILE A 302 -1.10 -15.13 -1.08
N ASN A 303 -1.76 -15.10 -2.24
CA ASN A 303 -2.54 -16.22 -2.75
C ASN A 303 -3.70 -16.68 -1.83
N CYS A 304 -4.15 -15.82 -0.90
CA CYS A 304 -5.11 -16.18 0.15
C CYS A 304 -6.37 -16.96 -0.28
N PRO A 305 -7.00 -16.76 -1.45
CA PRO A 305 -8.19 -17.51 -1.82
C PRO A 305 -7.92 -18.97 -2.20
N ASN A 306 -6.65 -19.35 -2.37
CA ASN A 306 -6.23 -20.69 -2.79
C ASN A 306 -5.56 -21.50 -1.68
N LEU A 307 -5.33 -20.92 -0.51
CA LEU A 307 -4.64 -21.59 0.61
C LEU A 307 -5.59 -22.57 1.32
N SER A 308 -5.03 -23.63 1.90
CA SER A 308 -5.79 -24.55 2.77
C SER A 308 -5.92 -24.05 4.22
N LEU A 309 -5.19 -22.99 4.57
CA LEU A 309 -5.24 -22.33 5.86
C LEU A 309 -6.64 -21.81 6.21
N PRO A 310 -7.04 -21.87 7.49
CA PRO A 310 -8.23 -21.18 7.98
C PRO A 310 -8.25 -19.68 7.63
N ASN A 311 -9.44 -19.14 7.36
CA ASN A 311 -9.63 -17.74 6.95
C ASN A 311 -9.13 -16.71 7.98
N ASP A 312 -9.23 -17.03 9.28
CA ASP A 312 -8.69 -16.19 10.34
C ASP A 312 -7.16 -16.16 10.36
N VAL A 313 -6.51 -17.25 9.95
CA VAL A 313 -5.06 -17.37 9.81
C VAL A 313 -4.54 -16.74 8.51
N SER A 314 -5.20 -16.99 7.37
CA SER A 314 -4.81 -16.44 6.07
C SER A 314 -5.25 -14.99 5.87
N GLY A 315 -6.16 -14.49 6.70
CA GLY A 315 -6.82 -13.20 6.53
C GLY A 315 -7.84 -13.16 5.39
N TYR A 316 -8.10 -14.28 4.70
CA TYR A 316 -9.06 -14.33 3.61
C TYR A 316 -10.48 -14.05 4.10
N SER A 317 -11.20 -13.20 3.39
CA SER A 317 -12.63 -13.01 3.57
C SER A 317 -13.31 -12.67 2.26
N GLU A 318 -14.63 -12.76 2.25
CA GLU A 318 -15.47 -12.44 1.10
C GLU A 318 -16.52 -11.41 1.50
N LEU A 319 -16.90 -10.55 0.55
CA LEU A 319 -18.02 -9.63 0.67
C LEU A 319 -19.24 -10.20 -0.02
N ALA A 320 -20.34 -10.33 0.73
CA ALA A 320 -21.64 -10.64 0.15
C ALA A 320 -22.16 -9.48 -0.74
N PRO A 321 -23.13 -9.75 -1.64
CA PRO A 321 -23.76 -8.72 -2.47
C PRO A 321 -24.24 -7.50 -1.66
N GLY A 322 -23.92 -6.30 -2.13
CA GLY A 322 -24.29 -5.03 -1.50
C GLY A 322 -23.57 -4.74 -0.17
N LYS A 323 -22.51 -5.48 0.16
CA LYS A 323 -21.67 -5.21 1.35
C LYS A 323 -20.41 -4.45 0.99
N THR A 324 -19.92 -3.71 1.98
CA THR A 324 -18.71 -2.90 1.91
C THR A 324 -17.69 -3.37 2.92
N TYR A 325 -16.43 -3.44 2.50
CA TYR A 325 -15.25 -3.60 3.35
C TYR A 325 -14.48 -2.29 3.39
N GLU A 326 -14.04 -1.88 4.58
CA GLU A 326 -13.21 -0.69 4.75
C GLU A 326 -11.93 -1.02 5.51
N CYS A 327 -10.82 -0.42 5.09
CA CYS A 327 -9.57 -0.40 5.83
C CYS A 327 -8.91 0.98 5.66
N TRP A 328 -7.98 1.35 6.53
CA TRP A 328 -7.33 2.65 6.44
C TRP A 328 -5.84 2.60 6.80
N GLN A 329 -5.12 3.59 6.28
CA GLN A 329 -3.70 3.81 6.53
C GLN A 329 -3.45 5.30 6.76
N ARG A 330 -2.60 5.67 7.71
CA ARG A 330 -2.26 7.05 8.06
C ARG A 330 -0.75 7.24 8.15
N PHE A 331 -0.26 8.25 7.46
CA PHE A 331 1.14 8.67 7.47
C PHE A 331 1.30 9.99 8.20
N PHE A 332 2.29 10.09 9.07
CA PHE A 332 2.65 11.33 9.76
C PHE A 332 4.13 11.33 10.15
N THR A 333 4.68 12.49 10.47
CA THR A 333 6.09 12.70 10.83
C THR A 333 6.23 13.24 12.25
N VAL A 334 7.27 12.78 12.94
CA VAL A 334 7.60 13.12 14.33
C VAL A 334 9.07 13.48 14.50
#